data_AF-A0A7X2MFZ6-F1
#
_entry.id   AF-A0A7X2MFZ6-F1
#
_cell.length_a   1.000
_cell.length_b   1.000
_cell.length_c   1.000
_cell.angle_alpha   90.00
_cell.angle_beta   90.00
_cell.angle_gamma   90.00
#
_symmetry.space_group_name_H-M   'P 1'
#
loop_
_entity.id
_entity.type
_entity.pdbx_description
1 polymer ?
#
loop_
_entity_poly.entity_id
_entity_poly.type
_entity_poly.pdbx_seq_one_letter_code
_entity_poly.pdbx_strand_id
1 'polypeptide(L)'
;MTSIRFSKYWGEFLIGDLFKNLLLKRIKPTFDKKNDVSTIRTDEFNLLLVNAKFGNNGIMYYGREDDWESAEMTLDIVNDGAISTGLVYAQPQKTGTLYNAYQIQLINRRPNYQELLFLQRCLQRSIQLKFNYYNKATWERVKQESIWLPLIDRTDPTN
;
A
#
# COMPACT_ATOMS: atom_id res chain seq x y z
N MET A 1 -32.54 0.07 10.94
CA MET A 1 -31.58 -1.03 11.22
C MET A 1 -30.81 -1.31 9.95
N THR A 2 -29.54 -0.93 9.90
CA THR A 2 -28.69 -1.22 8.74
C THR A 2 -28.21 -2.67 8.87
N SER A 3 -28.83 -3.61 8.15
CA SER A 3 -28.34 -4.99 8.13
C SER A 3 -27.01 -4.99 7.40
N ILE A 4 -25.93 -5.35 8.08
CA ILE A 4 -24.65 -5.61 7.41
C ILE A 4 -24.84 -6.86 6.55
N ARG A 5 -24.75 -6.71 5.23
CA ARG A 5 -24.80 -7.82 4.28
C ARG A 5 -23.38 -8.21 3.90
N PHE A 6 -23.02 -9.46 4.15
CA PHE A 6 -21.76 -10.04 3.69
C PHE A 6 -22.07 -10.99 2.54
N SER A 7 -21.20 -11.01 1.52
CA SER A 7 -21.25 -12.10 0.54
C SER A 7 -21.03 -13.42 1.27
N LYS A 8 -21.90 -14.41 0.99
CA LYS A 8 -21.76 -15.77 1.50
C LYS A 8 -20.61 -16.52 0.82
N TYR A 9 -20.11 -16.02 -0.30
CA TYR A 9 -19.13 -16.69 -1.14
C TYR A 9 -17.85 -15.87 -1.22
N TRP A 10 -16.72 -16.53 -1.07
CA TRP A 10 -15.38 -15.96 -1.20
C TRP A 10 -14.61 -16.73 -2.24
N GLY A 11 -13.73 -16.03 -2.95
CA GLY A 11 -12.81 -16.61 -3.93
C GLY A 11 -11.38 -16.24 -3.63
N GLU A 12 -10.48 -17.08 -4.12
CA GLU A 12 -9.04 -16.84 -4.10
C GLU A 12 -8.61 -16.22 -5.43
N PHE A 13 -7.81 -15.17 -5.36
CA PHE A 13 -7.30 -14.43 -6.52
C PHE A 13 -5.80 -14.25 -6.40
N LEU A 14 -5.09 -14.32 -7.52
CA LEU A 14 -3.67 -13.97 -7.56
C LEU A 14 -3.51 -12.45 -7.36
N ILE A 15 -2.62 -12.04 -6.46
CA ILE A 15 -2.39 -10.61 -6.18
C ILE A 15 -1.89 -9.88 -7.44
N GLY A 16 -1.04 -10.52 -8.24
CA GLY A 16 -0.53 -9.96 -9.49
C GLY A 16 -1.57 -9.73 -10.57
N ASP A 17 -2.72 -10.41 -10.52
CA ASP A 17 -3.82 -10.22 -11.46
C ASP A 17 -4.69 -9.01 -11.08
N LEU A 18 -4.69 -8.63 -9.80
CA LEU A 18 -5.52 -7.55 -9.27
C LEU A 18 -4.78 -6.23 -9.17
N PHE A 19 -3.48 -6.27 -8.86
CA PHE A 19 -2.69 -5.10 -8.52
C PHE A 19 -1.46 -4.92 -9.43
N LYS A 20 -1.06 -3.67 -9.63
CA LYS A 20 0.21 -3.28 -10.24
C LYS A 20 1.09 -2.52 -9.24
N ASN A 21 2.40 -2.72 -9.33
CA ASN A 21 3.37 -1.87 -8.65
C ASN A 21 3.52 -0.54 -9.39
N LEU A 22 3.46 0.56 -8.66
CA LEU A 22 3.52 1.91 -9.23
C LEU A 22 4.94 2.36 -9.60
N LEU A 23 5.98 1.73 -9.03
CA LEU A 23 7.38 2.08 -9.28
C LEU A 23 7.68 3.59 -9.12
N LEU A 24 7.01 4.25 -8.17
CA LEU A 24 7.15 5.69 -7.89
C LEU A 24 8.61 6.05 -7.62
N LYS A 25 9.07 7.13 -8.24
CA LYS A 25 10.46 7.56 -8.20
C LYS A 25 10.64 8.85 -7.42
N ARG A 26 11.86 9.01 -6.91
CA ARG A 26 12.38 10.35 -6.63
C ARG A 26 12.69 11.03 -7.95
N ILE A 27 12.15 12.23 -8.15
CA ILE A 27 12.42 13.09 -9.30
C ILE A 27 13.76 13.79 -9.11
N LYS A 28 14.04 14.25 -7.89
CA LYS A 28 15.31 14.91 -7.57
C LYS A 28 16.50 13.97 -7.83
N PRO A 29 17.48 14.36 -8.67
CA PRO A 29 18.56 13.48 -9.09
C PRO A 29 19.53 13.14 -7.95
N THR A 30 19.80 14.11 -7.07
CA THR A 30 20.63 13.94 -5.87
C THR A 30 19.78 13.87 -4.62
N PHE A 31 20.21 13.11 -3.62
CA PHE A 31 19.47 12.99 -2.37
C PHE A 31 20.38 12.92 -1.17
N ASP A 32 20.16 13.84 -0.26
CA ASP A 32 20.73 13.86 1.08
C ASP A 32 19.59 13.72 2.08
N LYS A 33 19.49 12.54 2.69
CA LYS A 33 18.45 12.23 3.67
C LYS A 33 18.41 13.21 4.85
N LYS A 34 19.52 13.85 5.21
CA LYS A 34 19.54 14.82 6.31
C LYS A 34 18.82 16.13 5.94
N ASN A 35 18.91 16.53 4.68
CA ASN A 35 18.52 17.87 4.21
C ASN A 35 17.30 17.86 3.27
N ASP A 36 16.96 16.71 2.69
CA ASP A 36 15.90 16.56 1.68
C ASP A 36 14.63 15.91 2.24
N VAL A 37 14.62 15.54 3.51
CA VAL A 37 13.41 15.07 4.19
C VAL A 37 13.35 15.60 5.62
N SER A 38 12.14 15.67 6.16
CA SER A 38 11.86 16.06 7.54
C SER A 38 11.07 14.99 8.27
N THR A 39 11.22 14.87 9.59
CA THR A 39 10.33 14.05 10.44
C THR A 39 9.10 14.84 10.93
N ILE A 40 9.08 16.15 10.69
CA ILE A 40 7.99 17.08 11.03
C ILE A 40 7.45 17.68 9.73
N ARG A 41 6.13 17.65 9.56
CA ARG A 41 5.49 18.25 8.40
C ARG A 41 5.61 19.78 8.45
N THR A 42 6.00 20.39 7.34
CA THR A 42 6.02 21.85 7.15
C THR A 42 5.42 22.19 5.79
N ASP A 43 5.34 23.47 5.45
CA ASP A 43 4.90 23.91 4.11
C ASP A 43 5.88 23.45 3.01
N GLU A 44 7.18 23.43 3.32
CA GLU A 44 8.23 22.92 2.42
C GLU A 44 8.24 21.38 2.37
N PHE A 45 8.22 20.72 3.53
CA PHE A 45 8.19 19.26 3.64
C PHE A 45 6.76 18.79 3.90
N ASN A 46 5.96 18.80 2.82
CA ASN A 46 4.51 18.64 2.88
C ASN A 46 4.01 17.28 2.35
N LEU A 47 4.82 16.57 1.55
CA LEU A 47 4.49 15.30 0.91
C LEU A 47 4.86 14.13 1.83
N LEU A 48 3.92 13.21 2.06
CA LEU A 48 4.15 12.03 2.89
C LEU A 48 5.08 11.04 2.17
N LEU A 49 6.08 10.52 2.89
CA LEU A 49 6.98 9.50 2.36
C LEU A 49 6.93 8.23 3.22
N VAL A 50 6.52 7.13 2.58
CA VAL A 50 6.55 5.80 3.21
C VAL A 50 7.97 5.23 3.22
N ASN A 51 8.25 4.45 4.27
CA ASN A 51 9.50 3.71 4.45
C ASN A 51 9.21 2.41 5.22
N ALA A 52 10.24 1.67 5.62
CA ALA A 52 10.15 0.47 6.46
C ALA A 52 9.74 0.76 7.91
N LYS A 53 8.61 1.45 8.11
CA LYS A 53 8.13 1.88 9.41
C LYS A 53 7.03 0.94 9.92
N PHE A 54 7.16 0.55 11.19
CA PHE A 54 6.06 0.00 11.97
C PHE A 54 5.21 1.14 12.53
N GLY A 55 3.91 1.13 12.21
CA GLY A 55 2.96 2.15 12.66
C GLY A 55 3.03 3.46 11.86
N ASN A 56 2.25 4.46 12.30
CA ASN A 56 2.06 5.75 11.60
C ASN A 56 1.74 5.60 10.09
N ASN A 57 0.99 4.55 9.74
CA ASN A 57 0.62 4.24 8.37
C ASN A 57 1.82 4.12 7.41
N GLY A 58 2.98 3.63 7.88
CA GLY A 58 4.19 3.49 7.08
C GLY A 58 4.97 4.80 6.84
N ILE A 59 4.41 5.95 7.26
CA ILE A 59 4.97 7.28 7.00
C ILE A 59 6.09 7.58 8.00
N MET A 60 7.31 7.72 7.51
CA MET A 60 8.49 8.02 8.34
C MET A 60 9.00 9.45 8.17
N TYR A 61 8.81 10.03 6.99
CA TYR A 61 9.30 11.35 6.65
C TYR A 61 8.31 12.12 5.79
N TYR A 62 8.61 13.40 5.64
CA TYR A 62 7.98 14.31 4.70
C TYR A 62 9.04 14.82 3.72
N GLY A 63 8.72 14.80 2.43
CA GLY A 63 9.54 15.35 1.35
C GLY A 63 8.92 16.62 0.77
N ARG A 64 9.67 17.32 -0.07
CA ARG A 64 9.12 18.38 -0.94
C ARG A 64 8.36 17.74 -2.07
N GLU A 65 7.18 18.26 -2.41
CA GLU A 65 6.31 17.64 -3.41
C GLU A 65 6.97 17.50 -4.79
N ASP A 66 7.76 18.50 -5.21
CA ASP A 66 8.45 18.51 -6.51
C ASP A 66 9.64 17.55 -6.59
N ASP A 67 10.10 17.02 -5.46
CA ASP A 67 11.24 16.08 -5.41
C ASP A 67 10.82 14.63 -5.70
N TRP A 68 9.51 14.32 -5.74
CA TRP A 68 9.00 12.95 -5.77
C TRP A 68 7.77 12.77 -6.65
N GLU A 69 7.71 11.62 -7.33
CA GLU A 69 6.44 11.09 -7.80
C GLU A 69 5.62 10.60 -6.59
N SER A 70 4.30 10.70 -6.72
CA SER A 70 3.38 10.30 -5.67
C SER A 70 2.05 9.87 -6.25
N ALA A 71 1.30 9.12 -5.46
CA ALA A 71 -0.02 8.64 -5.83
C ALA A 71 -0.97 8.69 -4.63
N GLU A 72 -2.25 8.57 -4.93
CA GLU A 72 -3.35 8.52 -3.98
C GLU A 72 -4.12 7.22 -4.14
N MET A 73 -4.90 6.85 -3.13
CA MET A 73 -5.70 5.62 -3.12
C MET A 73 -4.86 4.37 -3.45
N THR A 74 -3.69 4.27 -2.81
CA THR A 74 -2.75 3.16 -2.98
C THR A 74 -2.70 2.29 -1.73
N LEU A 75 -2.12 1.10 -1.87
CA LEU A 75 -1.66 0.28 -0.76
C LEU A 75 -0.14 0.31 -0.74
N ASP A 76 0.44 0.77 0.36
CA ASP A 76 1.86 0.65 0.68
C ASP A 76 2.15 -0.74 1.24
N ILE A 77 3.26 -1.36 0.82
CA ILE A 77 3.79 -2.59 1.38
C ILE A 77 5.22 -2.34 1.84
N VAL A 78 5.49 -2.62 3.11
CA VAL A 78 6.86 -2.62 3.62
C VAL A 78 7.60 -3.85 3.10
N ASN A 79 8.55 -3.61 2.22
CA ASN A 79 9.37 -4.64 1.58
C ASN A 79 10.42 -5.23 2.54
N ASP A 80 11.08 -4.37 3.31
CA ASP A 80 12.29 -4.73 4.06
C ASP A 80 12.43 -3.92 5.36
N GLY A 81 12.00 -4.51 6.48
CA GLY A 81 12.16 -3.94 7.81
C GLY A 81 12.19 -5.02 8.89
N ALA A 82 13.01 -4.80 9.93
CA ALA A 82 13.25 -5.79 10.98
C ALA A 82 11.97 -6.32 11.64
N ILE A 83 10.98 -5.44 11.89
CA ILE A 83 9.69 -5.79 12.49
C ILE A 83 8.49 -5.48 11.57
N SER A 84 8.72 -4.79 10.46
CA SER A 84 7.67 -4.21 9.62
C SER A 84 7.50 -4.90 8.27
N THR A 85 8.40 -5.83 7.89
CA THR A 85 8.29 -6.55 6.62
C THR A 85 6.91 -7.20 6.45
N GLY A 86 6.28 -7.00 5.30
CA GLY A 86 4.96 -7.57 4.98
C GLY A 86 3.78 -6.83 5.60
N LEU A 87 4.00 -5.73 6.33
CA LEU A 87 2.92 -4.82 6.72
C LEU A 87 2.40 -4.06 5.50
N VAL A 88 1.10 -3.77 5.53
CA VAL A 88 0.40 -3.09 4.45
C VAL A 88 -0.35 -1.89 5.03
N TYR A 89 -0.25 -0.74 4.37
CA TYR A 89 -0.90 0.50 4.81
C TYR A 89 -1.73 1.10 3.67
N ALA A 90 -2.93 1.58 3.99
CA ALA A 90 -3.76 2.27 3.00
C ALA A 90 -3.31 3.74 2.91
N GLN A 91 -3.00 4.22 1.72
CA GLN A 91 -2.64 5.63 1.48
C GLN A 91 -3.74 6.31 0.65
N PRO A 92 -4.83 6.80 1.26
CA PRO A 92 -5.85 7.53 0.53
C PRO A 92 -5.34 8.87 0.02
N GLN A 93 -4.43 9.51 0.76
CA GLN A 93 -3.81 10.80 0.42
C GLN A 93 -2.52 10.65 -0.40
N LYS A 94 -2.08 11.77 -1.00
CA LYS A 94 -0.89 11.83 -1.84
C LYS A 94 0.36 11.43 -1.06
N THR A 95 0.98 10.33 -1.51
CA THR A 95 2.08 9.68 -0.81
C THR A 95 3.15 9.27 -1.82
N GLY A 96 4.39 9.68 -1.58
CA GLY A 96 5.58 9.19 -2.28
C GLY A 96 6.26 8.06 -1.50
N THR A 97 7.30 7.47 -2.07
CA THR A 97 8.03 6.34 -1.46
C THR A 97 9.50 6.69 -1.31
N LEU A 98 10.05 6.59 -0.09
CA LEU A 98 11.46 6.84 0.16
C LEU A 98 12.31 5.59 -0.12
N TYR A 99 12.28 4.59 0.78
CA TYR A 99 13.06 3.35 0.66
C TYR A 99 12.34 2.18 1.35
N ASN A 100 12.72 0.95 0.99
CA ASN A 100 12.32 -0.29 1.66
C ASN A 100 10.80 -0.52 1.79
N ALA A 101 10.02 0.17 0.96
CA ALA A 101 8.60 0.00 0.78
C ALA A 101 8.25 0.26 -0.70
N TYR A 102 7.03 -0.08 -1.11
CA TYR A 102 6.51 0.24 -2.44
C TYR A 102 5.00 0.35 -2.40
N GLN A 103 4.44 1.06 -3.37
CA GLN A 103 2.99 1.27 -3.46
C GLN A 103 2.42 0.49 -4.64
N ILE A 104 1.25 -0.11 -4.42
CA ILE A 104 0.48 -0.82 -5.42
C ILE A 104 -0.92 -0.21 -5.57
N GLN A 105 -1.53 -0.41 -6.74
CA GLN A 105 -2.92 -0.04 -7.03
C GLN A 105 -3.63 -1.12 -7.81
N LEU A 106 -4.96 -1.14 -7.71
CA LEU A 106 -5.80 -1.97 -8.56
C LEU A 106 -5.57 -1.61 -10.04
N ILE A 107 -5.53 -2.63 -10.90
CA ILE A 107 -5.26 -2.45 -12.35
C ILE A 107 -6.48 -1.82 -13.04
N ASN A 108 -7.68 -2.28 -12.72
CA ASN A 108 -8.88 -2.02 -13.54
C ASN A 108 -9.82 -0.94 -13.00
N ARG A 109 -9.62 -0.46 -11.77
CA ARG A 109 -10.46 0.59 -11.17
C ARG A 109 -9.79 1.27 -10.00
N ARG A 110 -10.24 2.48 -9.65
CA ARG A 110 -9.90 3.13 -8.39
C ARG A 110 -10.89 2.67 -7.29
N PRO A 111 -10.41 2.18 -6.13
CA PRO A 111 -11.31 1.89 -5.02
C PRO A 111 -11.77 3.20 -4.36
N ASN A 112 -12.91 3.15 -3.66
CA ASN A 112 -13.23 4.18 -2.67
C ASN A 112 -12.47 3.95 -1.34
N TYR A 113 -12.57 4.88 -0.39
CA TYR A 113 -11.84 4.79 0.88
C TYR A 113 -12.12 3.52 1.68
N GLN A 114 -13.39 3.10 1.77
CA GLN A 114 -13.78 1.92 2.53
C GLN A 114 -13.27 0.63 1.86
N GLU A 115 -13.37 0.58 0.53
CA GLU A 115 -12.80 -0.52 -0.26
C GLU A 115 -11.28 -0.59 -0.09
N LEU A 116 -10.58 0.54 -0.06
CA LEU A 116 -9.13 0.59 0.14
C LEU A 116 -8.73 0.01 1.51
N LEU A 117 -9.44 0.41 2.57
CA LEU A 117 -9.20 -0.15 3.93
C LEU A 117 -9.49 -1.65 3.99
N PHE A 118 -10.55 -2.10 3.31
CA PHE A 118 -10.88 -3.51 3.23
C PHE A 118 -9.77 -4.30 2.50
N LEU A 119 -9.35 -3.83 1.33
CA LEU A 119 -8.28 -4.46 0.54
C LEU A 119 -6.95 -4.47 1.29
N GLN A 120 -6.62 -3.38 2.00
CA GLN A 120 -5.44 -3.32 2.88
C GLN A 120 -5.43 -4.49 3.85
N ARG A 121 -6.57 -4.73 4.54
CA ARG A 121 -6.63 -5.77 5.57
C ARG A 121 -6.56 -7.17 4.97
N CYS A 122 -7.27 -7.42 3.87
CA CYS A 122 -7.21 -8.70 3.16
C CYS A 122 -5.79 -9.00 2.67
N LEU A 123 -5.13 -8.02 2.05
CA LEU A 123 -3.77 -8.17 1.54
C LEU A 123 -2.76 -8.41 2.66
N GLN A 124 -2.82 -7.62 3.75
CA GLN A 124 -1.93 -7.82 4.88
C GLN A 124 -2.07 -9.22 5.47
N ARG A 125 -3.30 -9.71 5.62
CA ARG A 125 -3.56 -11.07 6.11
C ARG A 125 -2.89 -12.12 5.22
N SER A 126 -2.93 -11.94 3.90
CA SER A 126 -2.33 -12.86 2.94
C SER A 126 -0.81 -12.93 3.01
N ILE A 127 -0.13 -11.82 3.34
CA ILE A 127 1.33 -11.72 3.16
C ILE A 127 2.13 -11.57 4.47
N GLN A 128 1.56 -11.01 5.55
CA GLN A 128 2.34 -10.54 6.71
C GLN A 128 3.15 -11.65 7.42
N LEU A 129 2.71 -12.92 7.35
CA LEU A 129 3.39 -14.05 8.00
C LEU A 129 4.31 -14.83 7.05
N LYS A 130 4.31 -14.49 5.75
CA LYS A 130 5.12 -15.18 4.72
C LYS A 130 6.49 -14.55 4.54
N PHE A 131 6.64 -13.29 4.94
CA PHE A 131 7.83 -12.49 4.74
C PHE A 131 8.41 -11.99 6.05
N ASN A 132 9.71 -11.76 6.06
CA ASN A 132 10.46 -11.22 7.20
C ASN A 132 11.75 -10.56 6.71
N TYR A 133 12.59 -10.06 7.62
CA TYR A 133 13.84 -9.39 7.28
C TYR A 133 14.77 -10.20 6.34
N TYR A 134 14.85 -11.51 6.52
CA TYR A 134 15.64 -12.40 5.66
C TYR A 134 14.87 -12.84 4.40
N ASN A 135 13.54 -12.87 4.47
CA ASN A 135 12.65 -13.19 3.36
C ASN A 135 11.79 -11.98 2.98
N LYS A 136 12.40 -11.00 2.29
CA LYS A 136 11.78 -9.72 1.96
C LYS A 136 10.47 -9.87 1.16
N ALA A 137 9.53 -8.97 1.40
CA ALA A 137 8.22 -8.90 0.75
C ALA A 137 8.30 -8.17 -0.60
N THR A 138 9.21 -8.59 -1.48
CA THR A 138 9.41 -7.94 -2.79
C THR A 138 8.17 -8.10 -3.67
N TRP A 139 7.95 -7.15 -4.59
CA TRP A 139 6.81 -7.22 -5.52
C TRP A 139 6.78 -8.52 -6.32
N GLU A 140 7.94 -9.00 -6.78
CA GLU A 140 8.05 -10.25 -7.54
C GLU A 140 7.58 -11.48 -6.76
N ARG A 141 7.65 -11.44 -5.43
CA ARG A 141 7.14 -12.51 -4.56
C ARG A 141 5.67 -12.26 -4.19
N VAL A 142 5.35 -11.05 -3.75
CA VAL A 142 3.99 -10.68 -3.34
C VAL A 142 2.97 -10.88 -4.46
N LYS A 143 3.33 -10.58 -5.72
CA LYS A 143 2.42 -10.76 -6.85
C LYS A 143 2.08 -12.23 -7.14
N GLN A 144 2.87 -13.18 -6.62
CA GLN A 144 2.64 -14.62 -6.75
C GLN A 144 1.79 -15.18 -5.60
N GLU A 145 1.50 -14.37 -4.58
CA GLU A 145 0.66 -14.77 -3.46
C GLU A 145 -0.83 -14.57 -3.79
N SER A 146 -1.67 -15.27 -3.04
CA SER A 146 -3.12 -15.20 -3.20
C SER A 146 -3.79 -14.30 -2.15
N ILE A 147 -4.88 -13.64 -2.55
CA ILE A 147 -5.77 -12.85 -1.70
C ILE A 147 -7.19 -13.41 -1.76
N TRP A 148 -7.83 -13.50 -0.59
CA TRP A 148 -9.23 -13.91 -0.46
C TRP A 148 -10.13 -12.68 -0.46
N LEU A 149 -11.08 -12.65 -1.41
CA LEU A 149 -12.03 -11.56 -1.58
C LEU A 149 -13.47 -12.09 -1.74
N PRO A 150 -14.49 -11.32 -1.32
CA PRO A 150 -15.88 -11.70 -1.50
C PRO A 150 -16.22 -11.73 -2.99
N LEU A 151 -17.01 -12.74 -3.39
CA LEU A 151 -17.55 -12.84 -4.74
C LEU A 151 -18.82 -12.00 -4.84
N ILE A 152 -19.02 -11.40 -6.01
CA ILE A 152 -20.30 -10.79 -6.39
C ILE A 152 -21.34 -11.92 -6.44
N ASP A 153 -22.36 -11.82 -5.60
CA ASP A 153 -23.54 -12.67 -5.76
C ASP A 153 -24.32 -12.16 -6.96
N ARG A 154 -24.22 -12.86 -8.09
CA ARG A 154 -24.92 -12.49 -9.34
C ARG A 154 -26.44 -12.52 -9.20
N THR A 155 -26.97 -13.03 -8.09
CA THR A 155 -28.41 -13.03 -7.79
C THR A 155 -28.84 -11.83 -6.95
N ASP A 156 -27.90 -10.99 -6.46
CA ASP A 156 -28.25 -9.74 -5.77
C ASP A 156 -28.65 -8.67 -6.81
N PRO A 157 -29.89 -8.16 -6.77
CA PRO A 157 -30.39 -7.16 -7.73
C PRO A 157 -29.73 -5.78 -7.61
N THR A 158 -28.80 -5.59 -6.67
CA THR A 158 -28.05 -4.34 -6.47
C THR A 158 -26.62 -4.35 -7.00
N ASN A 159 -26.15 -5.49 -7.51
CA ASN A 159 -24.87 -5.66 -8.21
C ASN A 159 -24.98 -5.32 -9.70
#